data_AF-A0A9E6ZNL0-F1
#
_entry.id   AF-A0A9E6ZNL0-F1
#
_cell.length_a   1.000
_cell.length_b   1.000
_cell.length_c   1.000
_cell.angle_alpha   90.00
_cell.angle_beta   90.00
_cell.angle_gamma   90.00
#
_symmetry.space_group_name_H-M   'P 1'
#
loop_
_entity.id
_entity.type
_entity.pdbx_description
1 polymer ?
#
loop_
_entity_poly.entity_id
_entity_poly.type
_entity_poly.pdbx_seq_one_letter_code
_entity_poly.pdbx_strand_id
1 'polypeptide(L)'
;MKKYFYVLLFVAGGICMTSCNKDDDNPSPKSDAKQIISFVFKKEDNTALNEDVTAEINQEDKTITATVPFNTNVTSLFPLIEVSEEATVSPTSARDFTNEVTYTVTAKDGTQAIYKISVEIALNNATQITGFVFKEGDNKALNEDVTAEIDHDNHTIIASIPASIDVTSLTPSIEVSEGAAVSSSGPQECSNEIIYTVTAQDDTQVAYTFTFKFTATTEKEVLIAIYKSNPCNTLGWDITIEDLSEWTGITLDDEGKVIQLSLYDEIEVDGYGLTILPAEIGKLRSLEKLNLSGNKITELPTEIGKLLKLKHLDLKYNPLSELPTEISLLANLQILYLFETKLIEFPKQILQLTNLEKLDLSGNQITSLPIEIGLLTNLETLLLSNIHLVKFPGEILQLTNLEKLNLSGNQITSIPTEIEKLISLVELDLSKTHLVKFPGEILQLTNLEKLNLSGNQLTSIPTEIGELTSLVELDLQNTTLTSIPSEIGLLTSLEFLFLEDNQLTSIPAQVCDLKNKGTIIYNDKDVTCETAVDD
;
A
#
# COMPACT_ATOMS: atom_id res chain seq x y z
N MET A 1 -46.77 1.04 -38.57
CA MET A 1 -47.95 0.45 -39.24
C MET A 1 -49.02 0.20 -38.18
N LYS A 2 -49.98 1.11 -38.02
CA LYS A 2 -51.30 0.96 -37.37
C LYS A 2 -52.01 2.31 -37.47
N LYS A 3 -53.07 2.36 -38.29
CA LYS A 3 -53.91 3.54 -38.56
C LYS A 3 -55.00 3.62 -37.48
N TYR A 4 -55.15 4.78 -36.83
CA TYR A 4 -56.32 5.09 -36.02
C TYR A 4 -57.28 5.99 -36.81
N PHE A 5 -58.54 5.62 -36.74
CA PHE A 5 -59.70 6.14 -37.45
C PHE A 5 -60.24 7.36 -36.71
N TYR A 6 -60.34 8.53 -37.35
CA TYR A 6 -61.15 9.65 -36.87
C TYR A 6 -62.55 9.53 -37.48
N VAL A 7 -63.57 9.41 -36.63
CA VAL A 7 -64.99 9.53 -37.01
C VAL A 7 -65.37 11.00 -36.88
N LEU A 8 -65.46 11.71 -38.01
CA LEU A 8 -66.16 12.99 -38.09
C LEU A 8 -67.65 12.71 -38.35
N LEU A 9 -68.50 13.08 -37.39
CA LEU A 9 -69.96 13.14 -37.58
C LEU A 9 -70.29 14.46 -38.29
N PHE A 10 -70.60 14.39 -39.59
CA PHE A 10 -71.24 15.45 -40.34
C PHE A 10 -72.76 15.29 -40.23
N VAL A 11 -73.44 16.24 -39.57
CA VAL A 11 -74.88 16.43 -39.69
C VAL A 11 -75.11 17.62 -40.63
N ALA A 12 -75.52 17.34 -41.86
CA ALA A 12 -75.92 18.35 -42.84
C ALA A 12 -77.44 18.34 -43.01
N GLY A 13 -78.05 19.51 -42.82
CA GLY A 13 -79.48 19.73 -43.01
C GLY A 13 -79.91 19.82 -44.48
N GLY A 14 -81.20 19.58 -44.71
CA GLY A 14 -81.88 19.73 -46.00
C GLY A 14 -83.36 20.08 -45.80
N ILE A 15 -83.71 21.27 -46.29
CA ILE A 15 -84.93 22.09 -46.14
C ILE A 15 -86.15 21.52 -46.93
N CYS A 16 -87.41 21.70 -46.46
CA CYS A 16 -88.43 22.61 -47.05
C CYS A 16 -89.91 22.36 -46.62
N MET A 17 -90.52 23.42 -46.05
CA MET A 17 -91.89 23.98 -46.11
C MET A 17 -93.16 23.10 -46.10
N THR A 18 -94.09 23.39 -45.18
CA THR A 18 -95.22 24.35 -45.41
C THR A 18 -96.06 24.63 -44.14
N SER A 19 -96.35 25.93 -43.95
CA SER A 19 -97.58 26.58 -43.44
C SER A 19 -98.19 26.21 -42.06
N CYS A 20 -98.14 27.15 -41.11
CA CYS A 20 -99.31 27.97 -40.70
C CYS A 20 -99.01 28.96 -39.54
N ASN A 21 -99.67 30.13 -39.64
CA ASN A 21 -99.99 31.16 -38.62
C ASN A 21 -98.85 32.01 -38.03
N LYS A 22 -98.84 33.33 -38.24
CA LYS A 22 -99.63 34.44 -37.61
C LYS A 22 -99.14 34.78 -36.20
N ASP A 23 -98.54 35.98 -36.12
CA ASP A 23 -98.27 36.83 -34.97
C ASP A 23 -97.53 36.20 -33.78
N ASP A 24 -96.20 36.42 -33.73
CA ASP A 24 -95.48 36.73 -32.49
C ASP A 24 -94.05 37.22 -32.84
N ASP A 25 -93.82 38.53 -32.73
CA ASP A 25 -92.47 39.09 -32.51
C ASP A 25 -92.02 38.66 -31.11
N ASN A 26 -91.63 37.40 -30.94
CA ASN A 26 -90.93 36.95 -29.76
C ASN A 26 -89.48 36.63 -30.17
N PRO A 27 -88.47 37.39 -29.69
CA PRO A 27 -87.09 37.06 -30.00
C PRO A 27 -86.83 35.61 -29.57
N SER A 28 -86.25 34.79 -30.46
CA SER A 28 -85.82 33.44 -30.12
C SER A 28 -85.04 33.46 -28.79
N PRO A 29 -85.28 32.52 -27.87
CA PRO A 29 -84.62 32.53 -26.57
C PRO A 29 -83.10 32.58 -26.76
N LYS A 30 -82.46 33.54 -26.09
CA LYS A 30 -81.00 33.68 -26.13
C LYS A 30 -80.38 32.42 -25.52
N SER A 31 -79.27 31.95 -26.10
CA SER A 31 -78.54 30.78 -25.61
C SER A 31 -78.14 30.95 -24.14
N ASP A 32 -78.33 29.90 -23.35
CA ASP A 32 -77.94 29.78 -21.92
C ASP A 32 -76.62 29.01 -21.74
N ALA A 33 -75.99 28.59 -22.85
CA ALA A 33 -74.74 27.84 -22.87
C ALA A 33 -73.57 28.71 -22.38
N LYS A 34 -72.82 28.19 -21.41
CA LYS A 34 -71.75 28.90 -20.66
C LYS A 34 -70.61 27.97 -20.25
N GLN A 35 -70.22 27.09 -21.17
CA GLN A 35 -69.12 26.15 -20.94
C GLN A 35 -67.81 26.74 -21.45
N ILE A 36 -66.71 26.50 -20.71
CA ILE A 36 -65.36 26.57 -21.29
C ILE A 36 -65.16 25.25 -22.03
N ILE A 37 -64.97 25.30 -23.35
CA ILE A 37 -64.82 24.10 -24.19
C ILE A 37 -63.34 23.70 -24.37
N SER A 38 -62.43 24.66 -24.25
CA SER A 38 -60.99 24.45 -24.32
C SER A 38 -60.26 25.49 -23.45
N PHE A 39 -59.20 25.06 -22.78
CA PHE A 39 -58.33 25.92 -21.98
C PHE A 39 -56.90 25.43 -22.15
N VAL A 40 -56.08 26.19 -22.88
CA VAL A 40 -54.72 25.79 -23.28
C VAL A 40 -53.73 26.91 -23.01
N PHE A 41 -52.61 26.61 -22.36
CA PHE A 41 -51.46 27.49 -22.37
C PHE A 41 -50.58 27.12 -23.56
N LYS A 42 -50.59 27.96 -24.60
CA LYS A 42 -49.76 27.76 -25.79
C LYS A 42 -48.32 28.13 -25.50
N LYS A 43 -47.37 27.30 -25.94
CA LYS A 43 -45.93 27.57 -25.81
C LYS A 43 -45.54 28.90 -26.44
N GLU A 44 -46.11 29.21 -27.61
CA GLU A 44 -45.80 30.44 -28.35
C GLU A 44 -46.20 31.72 -27.61
N ASP A 45 -47.23 31.65 -26.76
CA ASP A 45 -47.72 32.77 -25.95
C ASP A 45 -47.10 32.82 -24.55
N ASN A 46 -46.39 31.76 -24.14
CA ASN A 46 -45.87 31.55 -22.79
C ASN A 46 -44.41 31.09 -22.83
N THR A 47 -43.47 32.03 -22.78
CA THR A 47 -42.03 31.72 -22.83
C THR A 47 -41.52 30.86 -21.68
N ALA A 48 -42.30 30.74 -20.60
CA ALA A 48 -42.00 29.85 -19.47
C ALA A 48 -42.28 28.37 -19.78
N LEU A 49 -42.95 28.04 -20.89
CA LEU A 49 -43.29 26.68 -21.27
C LEU A 49 -42.37 26.15 -22.37
N ASN A 50 -42.10 24.84 -22.35
CA ASN A 50 -41.35 24.13 -23.39
C ASN A 50 -42.28 23.42 -24.41
N GLU A 51 -43.57 23.27 -24.09
CA GLU A 51 -44.64 22.69 -24.92
C GLU A 51 -46.02 23.27 -24.58
N ASP A 52 -47.03 22.97 -25.40
CA ASP A 52 -48.42 23.40 -25.14
C ASP A 52 -49.01 22.60 -23.97
N VAL A 53 -49.56 23.29 -22.97
CA VAL A 53 -50.23 22.65 -21.82
C VAL A 53 -51.74 22.77 -21.99
N THR A 54 -52.41 21.64 -22.19
CA THR A 54 -53.88 21.58 -22.24
C THR A 54 -54.41 21.26 -20.85
N ALA A 55 -55.30 22.11 -20.33
CA ALA A 55 -55.89 21.91 -19.02
C ALA A 55 -57.05 20.91 -19.07
N GLU A 56 -57.24 20.17 -17.99
CA GLU A 56 -58.40 19.32 -17.79
C GLU A 56 -59.57 20.17 -17.29
N ILE A 57 -60.74 20.01 -17.91
CA ILE A 57 -61.94 20.79 -17.59
C ILE A 57 -63.00 19.88 -17.00
N ASN A 58 -63.35 20.12 -15.74
CA ASN A 58 -64.50 19.49 -15.10
C ASN A 58 -65.73 20.39 -15.24
N GLN A 59 -66.65 19.98 -16.11
CA GLN A 59 -67.88 20.74 -16.39
C GLN A 59 -68.91 20.68 -15.26
N GLU A 60 -68.87 19.67 -14.40
CA GLU A 60 -69.81 19.52 -13.28
C GLU A 60 -69.42 20.44 -12.12
N ASP A 61 -68.15 20.39 -11.72
CA ASP A 61 -67.62 21.16 -10.59
C ASP A 61 -67.17 22.57 -10.96
N LYS A 62 -67.12 22.87 -12.27
CA LYS A 62 -66.60 24.14 -12.81
C LYS A 62 -65.17 24.41 -12.36
N THR A 63 -64.34 23.38 -12.41
CA THR A 63 -62.91 23.48 -12.11
C THR A 63 -62.10 23.18 -13.37
N ILE A 64 -60.92 23.81 -13.44
CA ILE A 64 -59.94 23.60 -14.51
C ILE A 64 -58.59 23.39 -13.86
N THR A 65 -57.92 22.31 -14.18
CA THR A 65 -56.60 21.95 -13.63
C THR A 65 -55.60 21.82 -14.76
N ALA A 66 -54.47 22.50 -14.63
CA ALA A 66 -53.36 22.39 -15.57
C ALA A 66 -52.07 22.08 -14.81
N THR A 67 -51.31 21.10 -15.29
CA THR A 67 -49.98 20.82 -14.77
C THR A 67 -48.94 21.36 -15.74
N VAL A 68 -48.13 22.31 -15.29
CA VAL A 68 -47.03 22.89 -16.08
C VAL A 68 -45.70 22.22 -15.74
N PRO A 69 -44.69 22.24 -16.63
CA PRO A 69 -43.38 21.65 -16.37
C PRO A 69 -42.69 22.17 -15.09
N PHE A 70 -41.82 21.36 -14.49
CA PHE A 70 -40.98 21.77 -13.37
C PHE A 70 -40.23 23.09 -13.65
N ASN A 71 -40.05 23.93 -12.63
CA ASN A 71 -39.48 25.29 -12.72
C ASN A 71 -40.22 26.31 -13.61
N THR A 72 -41.44 26.00 -14.09
CA THR A 72 -42.25 27.00 -14.83
C THR A 72 -42.62 28.17 -13.93
N ASN A 73 -42.34 29.40 -14.38
CA ASN A 73 -42.83 30.61 -13.72
C ASN A 73 -44.31 30.83 -14.04
N VAL A 74 -45.19 30.62 -13.04
CA VAL A 74 -46.66 30.71 -13.17
C VAL A 74 -47.23 32.12 -12.90
N THR A 75 -46.39 33.12 -12.62
CA THR A 75 -46.85 34.48 -12.24
C THR A 75 -47.43 35.29 -13.40
N SER A 76 -47.26 34.82 -14.64
CA SER A 76 -47.78 35.50 -15.83
C SER A 76 -48.01 34.53 -16.99
N LEU A 77 -49.02 33.66 -16.88
CA LEU A 77 -49.42 32.76 -17.97
C LEU A 77 -50.62 33.31 -18.74
N PHE A 78 -50.58 33.16 -20.06
CA PHE A 78 -51.60 33.57 -21.02
C PHE A 78 -52.37 32.35 -21.55
N PRO A 79 -53.63 32.13 -21.12
CA PRO A 79 -54.44 31.03 -21.62
C PRO A 79 -55.18 31.39 -22.91
N LEU A 80 -55.16 30.48 -23.87
CA LEU A 80 -56.10 30.44 -24.99
C LEU A 80 -57.37 29.71 -24.52
N ILE A 81 -58.48 30.44 -24.48
CA ILE A 81 -59.76 29.95 -23.95
C ILE A 81 -60.82 29.96 -25.05
N GLU A 82 -61.44 28.80 -25.27
CA GLU A 82 -62.61 28.69 -26.13
C GLU A 82 -63.85 28.44 -25.25
N VAL A 83 -64.97 29.08 -25.59
CA VAL A 83 -66.26 28.93 -24.87
C VAL A 83 -67.38 28.52 -25.80
N SER A 84 -68.53 28.13 -25.22
CA SER A 84 -69.76 27.85 -25.96
C SER A 84 -70.12 28.98 -26.94
N GLU A 85 -70.79 28.62 -28.04
CA GLU A 85 -71.19 29.56 -29.09
C GLU A 85 -71.98 30.75 -28.49
N GLU A 86 -71.60 31.97 -28.92
CA GLU A 86 -72.17 33.25 -28.45
C GLU A 86 -71.92 33.59 -26.96
N ALA A 87 -71.17 32.78 -26.21
CA ALA A 87 -70.73 33.11 -24.86
C ALA A 87 -69.45 33.98 -24.87
N THR A 88 -69.21 34.68 -23.76
CA THR A 88 -67.97 35.45 -23.54
C THR A 88 -67.28 35.00 -22.25
N VAL A 89 -65.96 35.13 -22.17
CA VAL A 89 -65.18 34.81 -20.98
C VAL A 89 -64.38 36.02 -20.52
N SER A 90 -64.27 36.19 -19.20
CA SER A 90 -63.41 37.20 -18.58
C SER A 90 -62.76 36.62 -17.32
N PRO A 91 -61.47 36.87 -17.08
CA PRO A 91 -60.54 37.65 -17.90
C PRO A 91 -60.04 36.91 -19.16
N THR A 92 -59.30 37.58 -20.05
CA THR A 92 -58.62 36.98 -21.23
C THR A 92 -57.14 37.35 -21.35
N SER A 93 -56.62 38.15 -20.43
CA SER A 93 -55.21 38.55 -20.37
C SER A 93 -54.41 37.63 -19.46
N ALA A 94 -53.07 37.70 -19.53
CA ALA A 94 -52.19 36.94 -18.64
C ALA A 94 -52.53 37.12 -17.15
N ARG A 95 -52.34 36.05 -16.38
CA ARG A 95 -52.66 35.99 -14.94
C ARG A 95 -51.55 35.31 -14.15
N ASP A 96 -51.49 35.68 -12.88
CA ASP A 96 -50.70 35.00 -11.87
C ASP A 96 -51.50 33.81 -11.34
N PHE A 97 -51.00 32.61 -11.58
CA PHE A 97 -51.59 31.35 -11.13
C PHE A 97 -50.87 30.76 -9.92
N THR A 98 -50.11 31.56 -9.17
CA THR A 98 -49.57 31.15 -7.85
C THR A 98 -50.69 30.76 -6.87
N ASN A 99 -51.90 31.31 -7.07
CA ASN A 99 -53.13 30.91 -6.39
C ASN A 99 -54.24 30.63 -7.43
N GLU A 100 -55.33 30.01 -6.99
CA GLU A 100 -56.50 29.74 -7.83
C GLU A 100 -57.03 31.04 -8.48
N VAL A 101 -57.25 31.00 -9.80
CA VAL A 101 -57.75 32.14 -10.58
C VAL A 101 -59.17 31.85 -11.04
N THR A 102 -60.05 32.84 -10.92
CA THR A 102 -61.45 32.71 -11.31
C THR A 102 -61.72 33.30 -12.70
N TYR A 103 -62.43 32.56 -13.55
CA TYR A 103 -62.91 32.99 -14.86
C TYR A 103 -64.43 32.91 -14.93
N THR A 104 -65.08 33.96 -15.43
CA THR A 104 -66.53 34.02 -15.58
C THR A 104 -66.91 33.89 -17.05
N VAL A 105 -67.70 32.85 -17.37
CA VAL A 105 -68.33 32.68 -18.67
C VAL A 105 -69.75 33.24 -18.63
N THR A 106 -70.06 34.20 -19.50
CA THR A 106 -71.39 34.82 -19.61
C THR A 106 -72.05 34.34 -20.90
N ALA A 107 -73.18 33.63 -20.78
CA ALA A 107 -74.01 33.21 -21.90
C ALA A 107 -74.71 34.43 -22.55
N LYS A 108 -75.27 34.24 -23.75
CA LYS A 108 -75.96 35.33 -24.48
C LYS A 108 -77.20 35.84 -23.73
N ASP A 109 -77.87 34.97 -22.98
CA ASP A 109 -78.99 35.33 -22.11
C ASP A 109 -78.58 36.14 -20.86
N GLY A 110 -77.28 36.28 -20.60
CA GLY A 110 -76.70 37.01 -19.47
C GLY A 110 -76.44 36.15 -18.24
N THR A 111 -76.82 34.87 -18.24
CA THR A 111 -76.50 33.95 -17.14
C THR A 111 -75.01 33.62 -17.12
N GLN A 112 -74.47 33.40 -15.91
CA GLN A 112 -73.02 33.23 -15.72
C GLN A 112 -72.67 31.87 -15.10
N ALA A 113 -71.51 31.36 -15.49
CA ALA A 113 -70.83 30.25 -14.83
C ALA A 113 -69.44 30.71 -14.43
N ILE A 114 -69.01 30.31 -13.23
CA ILE A 114 -67.73 30.69 -12.67
C ILE A 114 -66.85 29.45 -12.64
N TYR A 115 -65.70 29.49 -13.32
CA TYR A 115 -64.69 28.45 -13.30
C TYR A 115 -63.53 28.83 -12.40
N LYS A 116 -63.06 27.87 -11.62
CA LYS A 116 -61.87 27.96 -10.78
C LYS A 116 -60.71 27.24 -11.45
N ILE A 117 -59.66 27.98 -11.78
CA ILE A 117 -58.49 27.47 -12.48
C ILE A 117 -57.35 27.33 -11.47
N SER A 118 -56.82 26.12 -11.36
CA SER A 118 -55.63 25.81 -10.57
C SER A 118 -54.51 25.35 -11.50
N VAL A 119 -53.33 25.94 -11.34
CA VAL A 119 -52.13 25.52 -12.07
C VAL A 119 -51.16 24.91 -11.07
N GLU A 120 -50.77 23.67 -11.35
CA GLU A 120 -49.81 22.91 -10.54
C GLU A 120 -48.49 22.81 -11.31
N ILE A 121 -47.35 22.89 -10.60
CA ILE A 121 -46.03 22.68 -11.18
C ILE A 121 -45.67 21.20 -11.02
N ALA A 122 -45.30 20.54 -12.11
CA ALA A 122 -44.83 19.16 -12.08
C ALA A 122 -43.60 19.03 -11.17
N LEU A 123 -43.55 17.93 -10.41
CA LEU A 123 -42.40 17.58 -9.58
C LEU A 123 -41.19 17.25 -10.45
N ASN A 124 -39.97 17.50 -9.95
CA ASN A 124 -38.76 17.15 -10.68
C ASN A 124 -38.63 15.62 -10.78
N ASN A 125 -38.38 15.11 -11.99
CA ASN A 125 -38.21 13.69 -12.28
C ASN A 125 -36.75 13.28 -12.55
N ALA A 126 -35.80 14.20 -12.35
CA ALA A 126 -34.38 13.94 -12.57
C ALA A 126 -33.81 12.96 -11.53
N THR A 127 -33.15 11.90 -11.99
CA THR A 127 -32.65 10.78 -11.18
C THR A 127 -31.14 10.55 -11.36
N GLN A 128 -30.38 11.57 -11.74
CA GLN A 128 -28.94 11.43 -12.00
C GLN A 128 -28.12 11.56 -10.71
N ILE A 129 -27.08 10.72 -10.59
CA ILE A 129 -25.95 10.95 -9.67
C ILE A 129 -24.98 11.88 -10.38
N THR A 130 -24.77 13.09 -9.86
CA THR A 130 -23.93 14.12 -10.50
C THR A 130 -22.49 14.12 -9.99
N GLY A 131 -22.22 13.42 -8.88
CA GLY A 131 -20.88 13.29 -8.31
C GLY A 131 -20.79 12.08 -7.38
N PHE A 132 -19.66 11.39 -7.44
CA PHE A 132 -19.39 10.23 -6.59
C PHE A 132 -17.89 10.19 -6.28
N VAL A 133 -17.51 10.56 -5.05
CA VAL A 133 -16.10 10.76 -4.67
C VAL A 133 -15.83 10.14 -3.30
N PHE A 134 -14.75 9.38 -3.18
CA PHE A 134 -14.17 9.01 -1.89
C PHE A 134 -13.09 10.02 -1.54
N LYS A 135 -13.37 10.92 -0.59
CA LYS A 135 -12.43 11.97 -0.18
C LYS A 135 -11.36 11.41 0.75
N GLU A 136 -10.10 11.78 0.53
CA GLU A 136 -8.96 11.37 1.36
C GLU A 136 -9.13 11.78 2.83
N GLY A 137 -9.62 13.00 3.07
CA GLY A 137 -9.88 13.50 4.42
C GLY A 137 -10.95 12.71 5.21
N ASP A 138 -11.88 12.05 4.52
CA ASP A 138 -12.93 11.22 5.13
C ASP A 138 -12.52 9.73 5.20
N ASN A 139 -11.54 9.32 4.40
CA ASN A 139 -11.15 7.93 4.20
C ASN A 139 -9.63 7.76 4.40
N LYS A 140 -9.21 7.48 5.64
CA LYS A 140 -7.79 7.36 6.03
C LYS A 140 -6.96 6.35 5.23
N ALA A 141 -7.60 5.39 4.59
CA ALA A 141 -6.94 4.39 3.75
C ALA A 141 -6.48 4.96 2.40
N LEU A 142 -7.02 6.10 1.96
CA LEU A 142 -6.68 6.72 0.68
C LEU A 142 -5.47 7.67 0.82
N ASN A 143 -4.79 7.90 -0.31
CA ASN A 143 -3.66 8.84 -0.42
C ASN A 143 -4.05 10.11 -1.20
N GLU A 144 -5.18 10.08 -1.89
CA GLU A 144 -5.76 11.16 -2.67
C GLU A 144 -7.27 10.91 -2.84
N ASP A 145 -8.00 11.92 -3.31
CA ASP A 145 -9.42 11.80 -3.61
C ASP A 145 -9.64 10.83 -4.80
N VAL A 146 -10.47 9.81 -4.60
CA VAL A 146 -10.86 8.87 -5.67
C VAL A 146 -12.22 9.29 -6.22
N THR A 147 -12.21 9.88 -7.41
CA THR A 147 -13.44 10.21 -8.14
C THR A 147 -13.87 9.00 -8.98
N ALA A 148 -15.10 8.52 -8.78
CA ALA A 148 -15.63 7.41 -9.55
C ALA A 148 -16.15 7.86 -10.92
N GLU A 149 -15.97 7.01 -11.92
CA GLU A 149 -16.54 7.21 -13.25
C GLU A 149 -18.02 6.83 -13.22
N ILE A 150 -18.89 7.74 -13.68
CA ILE A 150 -20.35 7.54 -13.73
C ILE A 150 -20.76 7.39 -15.19
N ASP A 151 -21.34 6.24 -15.52
CA ASP A 151 -21.95 5.98 -16.82
C ASP A 151 -23.48 6.11 -16.67
N HIS A 152 -24.03 7.19 -17.20
CA HIS A 152 -25.47 7.47 -17.14
C HIS A 152 -26.29 6.62 -18.11
N ASP A 153 -25.70 6.11 -19.19
CA ASP A 153 -26.41 5.30 -20.17
C ASP A 153 -26.58 3.86 -19.66
N ASN A 154 -25.54 3.33 -19.01
CA ASN A 154 -25.52 1.99 -18.43
C ASN A 154 -25.90 1.95 -16.95
N HIS A 155 -26.05 3.11 -16.30
CA HIS A 155 -26.30 3.25 -14.87
C HIS A 155 -25.26 2.50 -14.01
N THR A 156 -23.98 2.66 -14.35
CA THR A 156 -22.87 2.04 -13.62
C THR A 156 -21.95 3.09 -13.03
N ILE A 157 -21.38 2.79 -11.86
CA ILE A 157 -20.39 3.62 -11.19
C ILE A 157 -19.15 2.77 -10.94
N ILE A 158 -17.98 3.24 -11.35
CA ILE A 158 -16.73 2.49 -11.21
C ILE A 158 -15.70 3.36 -10.51
N ALA A 159 -15.27 2.94 -9.32
CA ALA A 159 -14.12 3.53 -8.63
C ALA A 159 -12.88 2.67 -8.85
N SER A 160 -11.82 3.26 -9.44
CA SER A 160 -10.54 2.59 -9.60
C SER A 160 -9.69 2.79 -8.35
N ILE A 161 -9.33 1.70 -7.66
CA ILE A 161 -8.62 1.75 -6.36
C ILE A 161 -7.48 0.72 -6.34
N PRO A 162 -6.32 1.00 -5.74
CA PRO A 162 -5.26 0.01 -5.59
C PRO A 162 -5.73 -1.24 -4.82
N ALA A 163 -5.33 -2.42 -5.28
CA ALA A 163 -5.71 -3.71 -4.68
C ALA A 163 -5.25 -3.90 -3.22
N SER A 164 -4.39 -3.03 -2.69
CA SER A 164 -3.95 -3.04 -1.29
C SER A 164 -4.89 -2.30 -0.34
N ILE A 165 -5.81 -1.47 -0.85
CA ILE A 165 -6.72 -0.69 -0.01
C ILE A 165 -7.86 -1.57 0.47
N ASP A 166 -8.06 -1.60 1.79
CA ASP A 166 -9.28 -2.16 2.37
C ASP A 166 -10.47 -1.23 2.05
N VAL A 167 -11.32 -1.70 1.14
CA VAL A 167 -12.47 -0.94 0.67
C VAL A 167 -13.68 -1.05 1.59
N THR A 168 -13.66 -1.94 2.58
CA THR A 168 -14.84 -2.23 3.44
C THR A 168 -15.25 -1.03 4.31
N SER A 169 -14.30 -0.16 4.64
CA SER A 169 -14.54 1.05 5.42
C SER A 169 -14.73 2.32 4.59
N LEU A 170 -14.65 2.24 3.25
CA LEU A 170 -14.71 3.43 2.41
C LEU A 170 -16.13 3.99 2.34
N THR A 171 -16.26 5.30 2.59
CA THR A 171 -17.53 6.02 2.53
C THR A 171 -17.48 7.08 1.42
N PRO A 172 -18.37 7.02 0.41
CA PRO A 172 -18.42 8.00 -0.65
C PRO A 172 -19.24 9.23 -0.26
N SER A 173 -18.84 10.38 -0.78
CA SER A 173 -19.66 11.59 -0.91
C SER A 173 -20.41 11.51 -2.24
N ILE A 174 -21.74 11.53 -2.19
CA ILE A 174 -22.62 11.37 -3.36
C ILE A 174 -23.44 12.64 -3.57
N GLU A 175 -23.40 13.18 -4.79
CA GLU A 175 -24.23 14.29 -5.23
C GLU A 175 -25.28 13.78 -6.23
N VAL A 176 -26.51 14.26 -6.12
CA VAL A 176 -27.64 13.88 -6.99
C VAL A 176 -28.36 15.10 -7.55
N SER A 177 -29.22 14.84 -8.54
CA SER A 177 -30.10 15.85 -9.16
C SER A 177 -30.90 16.65 -8.12
N GLU A 178 -31.20 17.91 -8.43
CA GLU A 178 -31.88 18.84 -7.53
C GLU A 178 -33.19 18.26 -6.96
N GLY A 179 -33.30 18.18 -5.64
CA GLY A 179 -34.47 17.67 -4.93
C GLY A 179 -34.61 16.14 -4.90
N ALA A 180 -33.70 15.40 -5.56
CA ALA A 180 -33.65 13.95 -5.46
C ALA A 180 -32.99 13.48 -4.16
N ALA A 181 -33.33 12.25 -3.74
CA ALA A 181 -32.69 11.57 -2.61
C ALA A 181 -31.95 10.33 -3.10
N VAL A 182 -30.83 9.99 -2.46
CA VAL A 182 -30.10 8.73 -2.72
C VAL A 182 -30.19 7.80 -1.52
N SER A 183 -30.41 6.53 -1.80
CA SER A 183 -30.32 5.45 -0.81
C SER A 183 -29.47 4.31 -1.37
N SER A 184 -28.76 3.61 -0.51
CA SER A 184 -27.99 2.42 -0.89
C SER A 184 -28.68 1.15 -0.38
N SER A 185 -28.67 0.10 -1.19
CA SER A 185 -29.12 -1.24 -0.80
C SER A 185 -28.12 -2.29 -1.28
N GLY A 186 -27.79 -3.25 -0.41
CA GLY A 186 -26.78 -4.28 -0.65
C GLY A 186 -26.12 -4.68 0.68
N PRO A 187 -25.65 -5.92 0.83
CA PRO A 187 -24.92 -6.29 2.02
C PRO A 187 -23.60 -5.51 2.02
N GLN A 188 -23.36 -4.75 3.08
CA GLN A 188 -22.09 -4.06 3.33
C GLN A 188 -20.92 -5.04 3.44
N GLU A 189 -21.22 -6.34 3.54
CA GLU A 189 -20.28 -7.44 3.46
C GLU A 189 -20.78 -8.55 2.51
N CYS A 190 -19.99 -8.89 1.49
CA CYS A 190 -20.12 -10.07 0.62
C CYS A 190 -20.96 -9.98 -0.69
N SER A 191 -21.01 -8.84 -1.37
CA SER A 191 -21.21 -8.84 -2.84
C SER A 191 -20.40 -7.74 -3.51
N ASN A 192 -19.78 -8.05 -4.66
CA ASN A 192 -18.93 -7.12 -5.45
C ASN A 192 -19.69 -5.93 -6.07
N GLU A 193 -20.96 -5.74 -5.69
CA GLU A 193 -21.90 -4.79 -6.28
C GLU A 193 -22.72 -4.14 -5.17
N ILE A 194 -22.66 -2.81 -5.08
CA ILE A 194 -23.51 -1.98 -4.21
C ILE A 194 -24.51 -1.28 -5.12
N ILE A 195 -25.80 -1.28 -4.77
CA ILE A 195 -26.83 -0.61 -5.58
C ILE A 195 -27.19 0.72 -4.92
N TYR A 196 -27.04 1.81 -5.64
CA TYR A 196 -27.49 3.14 -5.25
C TYR A 196 -28.75 3.51 -6.02
N THR A 197 -29.86 3.70 -5.31
CA THR A 197 -31.14 4.12 -5.91
C THR A 197 -31.33 5.61 -5.69
N VAL A 198 -31.44 6.36 -6.79
CA VAL A 198 -31.83 7.77 -6.79
C VAL A 198 -33.34 7.85 -6.99
N THR A 199 -34.02 8.51 -6.06
CA THR A 199 -35.46 8.77 -6.08
C THR A 199 -35.68 10.26 -6.32
N ALA A 200 -36.32 10.61 -7.43
CA ALA A 200 -36.71 11.97 -7.76
C ALA A 200 -37.93 12.43 -6.93
N GLN A 201 -38.33 13.69 -7.07
CA GLN A 201 -39.43 14.26 -6.28
C GLN A 201 -40.80 13.71 -6.69
N ASP A 202 -40.94 13.26 -7.93
CA ASP A 202 -42.14 12.61 -8.47
C ASP A 202 -42.20 11.09 -8.19
N ASP A 203 -41.34 10.60 -7.28
CA ASP A 203 -41.14 9.19 -6.95
C ASP A 203 -40.53 8.33 -8.07
N THR A 204 -40.10 8.92 -9.21
CA THR A 204 -39.35 8.19 -10.23
C THR A 204 -38.02 7.71 -9.67
N GLN A 205 -37.65 6.45 -9.92
CA GLN A 205 -36.44 5.83 -9.39
C GLN A 205 -35.53 5.30 -10.49
N VAL A 206 -34.22 5.47 -10.30
CA VAL A 206 -33.18 4.83 -11.11
C VAL A 206 -32.13 4.24 -10.17
N ALA A 207 -31.75 3.00 -10.45
CA ALA A 207 -30.72 2.27 -9.70
C ALA A 207 -29.40 2.29 -10.46
N TYR A 208 -28.31 2.63 -9.78
CA TYR A 208 -26.94 2.57 -10.27
C TYR A 208 -26.20 1.41 -9.61
N THR A 209 -25.52 0.60 -10.41
CA THR A 209 -24.64 -0.47 -9.91
C THR A 209 -23.24 0.09 -9.70
N PHE A 210 -22.78 0.11 -8.46
CA PHE A 210 -21.43 0.51 -8.08
C PHE A 210 -20.51 -0.71 -7.98
N THR A 211 -19.31 -0.60 -8.55
CA THR A 211 -18.25 -1.62 -8.47
C THR A 211 -16.88 -0.99 -8.24
N PHE A 212 -16.02 -1.71 -7.50
CA PHE A 212 -14.60 -1.38 -7.42
C PHE A 212 -13.84 -2.03 -8.58
N LYS A 213 -12.96 -1.25 -9.22
CA LYS A 213 -11.98 -1.75 -10.18
C LYS A 213 -10.60 -1.70 -9.54
N PHE A 214 -10.07 -2.85 -9.15
CA PHE A 214 -8.77 -2.89 -8.49
C PHE A 214 -7.62 -2.70 -9.48
N THR A 215 -6.78 -1.71 -9.23
CA THR A 215 -5.53 -1.48 -9.97
C THR A 215 -4.37 -2.22 -9.29
N ALA A 216 -3.32 -2.51 -10.07
CA ALA A 216 -2.10 -3.10 -9.52
C ALA A 216 -1.43 -2.09 -8.57
N THR A 217 -1.06 -2.55 -7.37
CA THR A 217 -0.32 -1.74 -6.41
C THR A 217 0.99 -1.25 -7.03
N THR A 218 1.22 0.07 -7.02
CA THR A 218 2.44 0.69 -7.56
C THR A 218 3.60 0.56 -6.57
N GLU A 219 4.85 0.75 -7.03
CA GLU A 219 6.02 0.77 -6.13
C GLU A 219 5.87 1.87 -5.06
N LYS A 220 5.38 3.05 -5.47
CA LYS A 220 5.15 4.21 -4.60
C LYS A 220 4.14 3.90 -3.50
N GLU A 221 3.04 3.23 -3.82
CA GLU A 221 2.02 2.86 -2.82
C GLU A 221 2.57 1.92 -1.76
N VAL A 222 3.44 0.99 -2.12
CA VAL A 222 4.11 0.10 -1.14
C VAL A 222 4.99 0.91 -0.19
N LEU A 223 5.77 1.85 -0.73
CA LEU A 223 6.65 2.69 0.07
C LEU A 223 5.84 3.62 1.00
N ILE A 224 4.75 4.21 0.50
CA ILE A 224 3.82 5.00 1.33
C ILE A 224 3.20 4.13 2.42
N ALA A 225 2.84 2.87 2.14
CA ALA A 225 2.33 1.96 3.16
C ALA A 225 3.36 1.74 4.27
N ILE A 226 4.64 1.48 3.93
CA ILE A 226 5.73 1.36 4.91
C ILE A 226 5.86 2.63 5.75
N TYR A 227 5.83 3.80 5.11
CA TYR A 227 5.91 5.09 5.79
C TYR A 227 4.75 5.31 6.76
N LYS A 228 3.50 5.12 6.31
CA LYS A 228 2.28 5.35 7.11
C LYS A 228 2.10 4.31 8.22
N SER A 229 2.52 3.06 8.02
CA SER A 229 2.51 2.01 9.06
C SER A 229 3.43 2.31 10.22
N ASN A 230 4.35 3.28 10.08
CA ASN A 230 5.32 3.64 11.10
C ASN A 230 5.30 5.17 11.33
N PRO A 231 4.32 5.73 12.08
CA PRO A 231 4.17 7.17 12.24
C PRO A 231 5.38 7.90 12.88
N CYS A 232 6.24 7.16 13.59
CA CYS A 232 7.45 7.67 14.23
C CYS A 232 8.74 7.28 13.47
N ASN A 233 8.62 6.94 12.19
CA ASN A 233 9.78 6.66 11.34
C ASN A 233 10.64 7.92 11.14
N THR A 234 11.89 7.70 10.74
CA THR A 234 12.90 8.74 10.44
C THR A 234 13.14 8.88 8.93
N LEU A 235 12.30 8.24 8.11
CA LEU A 235 12.38 8.31 6.65
C LEU A 235 12.03 9.74 6.24
N GLY A 236 13.02 10.52 5.81
CA GLY A 236 12.85 11.90 5.35
C GLY A 236 12.12 12.05 4.02
N TRP A 237 11.21 11.13 3.70
CA TRP A 237 10.46 11.10 2.46
C TRP A 237 9.38 12.18 2.44
N ASP A 238 9.34 12.96 1.37
CA ASP A 238 8.19 13.78 1.02
C ASP A 238 7.25 12.94 0.14
N ILE A 239 6.21 12.39 0.76
CA ILE A 239 5.26 11.50 0.09
C ILE A 239 4.42 12.19 -0.99
N THR A 240 4.49 13.52 -1.10
CA THR A 240 3.83 14.29 -2.16
C THR A 240 4.61 14.27 -3.48
N ILE A 241 5.89 13.89 -3.46
CA ILE A 241 6.73 13.78 -4.65
C ILE A 241 6.40 12.50 -5.42
N GLU A 242 6.25 12.61 -6.74
CA GLU A 242 5.97 11.46 -7.63
C GLU A 242 7.23 10.68 -8.00
N ASP A 243 8.37 11.36 -8.14
CA ASP A 243 9.61 10.72 -8.55
C ASP A 243 10.29 10.00 -7.37
N LEU A 244 10.20 8.66 -7.38
CA LEU A 244 10.82 7.80 -6.36
C LEU A 244 12.35 7.86 -6.36
N SER A 245 12.98 8.38 -7.42
CA SER A 245 14.44 8.55 -7.43
C SER A 245 14.93 9.67 -6.51
N GLU A 246 14.04 10.58 -6.11
CA GLU A 246 14.32 11.62 -5.11
C GLU A 246 14.21 11.09 -3.67
N TRP A 247 13.67 9.89 -3.47
CA TRP A 247 13.47 9.33 -2.14
C TRP A 247 14.75 8.66 -1.63
N THR A 248 15.22 9.11 -0.48
CA THR A 248 16.42 8.57 0.16
C THR A 248 16.31 7.05 0.38
N GLY A 249 17.37 6.32 0.05
CA GLY A 249 17.46 4.87 0.28
C GLY A 249 16.81 4.01 -0.81
N ILE A 250 16.33 4.59 -1.90
CA ILE A 250 15.68 3.88 -3.00
C ILE A 250 16.61 3.83 -4.22
N THR A 251 16.67 2.67 -4.89
CA THR A 251 17.28 2.56 -6.22
C THR A 251 16.33 1.85 -7.15
N LEU A 252 16.16 2.43 -8.34
CA LEU A 252 15.28 1.92 -9.38
C LEU A 252 16.09 1.26 -10.50
N ASP A 253 15.48 0.31 -11.20
CA ASP A 253 15.96 -0.14 -12.52
C ASP A 253 15.49 0.79 -13.65
N ASP A 254 15.87 0.46 -14.89
CA ASP A 254 15.52 1.22 -16.09
C ASP A 254 14.00 1.26 -16.38
N GLU A 255 13.22 0.36 -15.76
CA GLU A 255 11.76 0.30 -15.87
C GLU A 255 11.06 1.02 -14.71
N GLY A 256 11.81 1.66 -13.80
CA GLY A 256 11.29 2.37 -12.63
C GLY A 256 10.87 1.44 -11.48
N LYS A 257 11.34 0.18 -11.45
CA LYS A 257 11.06 -0.78 -10.37
C LYS A 257 12.07 -0.68 -9.25
N VAL A 258 11.63 -0.82 -8.00
CA VAL A 258 12.53 -0.77 -6.85
C VAL A 258 13.37 -2.04 -6.80
N ILE A 259 14.68 -1.90 -6.99
CA ILE A 259 15.66 -3.00 -6.93
C ILE A 259 16.49 -2.97 -5.65
N GLN A 260 16.63 -1.81 -5.00
CA GLN A 260 17.24 -1.68 -3.68
C GLN A 260 16.41 -0.74 -2.82
N LEU A 261 16.17 -1.17 -1.59
CA LEU A 261 15.46 -0.42 -0.57
C LEU A 261 16.27 -0.47 0.73
N SER A 262 16.74 0.69 1.18
CA SER A 262 17.50 0.87 2.40
C SER A 262 16.74 1.79 3.34
N LEU A 263 16.17 1.20 4.39
CA LEU A 263 15.40 1.87 5.44
C LEU A 263 16.17 1.85 6.76
N TYR A 264 17.49 1.87 6.68
CA TYR A 264 18.37 1.88 7.84
C TYR A 264 18.13 3.12 8.70
N ASP A 265 18.01 2.92 10.01
CA ASP A 265 18.02 4.03 10.97
C ASP A 265 19.38 4.10 11.65
N GLU A 266 20.10 5.17 11.36
CA GLU A 266 21.44 5.45 11.87
C GLU A 266 21.39 6.06 13.29
N ILE A 267 20.19 6.50 13.71
CA ILE A 267 19.96 7.28 14.91
C ILE A 267 19.19 6.40 15.92
N GLU A 268 19.91 5.79 16.86
CA GLU A 268 19.31 5.12 18.03
C GLU A 268 18.69 6.17 18.99
N VAL A 269 17.57 6.78 18.59
CA VAL A 269 16.74 7.56 19.49
C VAL A 269 15.55 6.71 19.92
N ASP A 270 15.41 6.53 21.23
CA ASP A 270 14.29 5.82 21.83
C ASP A 270 12.95 6.35 21.31
N GLY A 271 12.09 5.42 20.85
CA GLY A 271 10.78 5.75 20.25
C GLY A 271 10.72 6.04 18.74
N TYR A 272 11.85 6.15 18.02
CA TYR A 272 11.87 6.41 16.56
C TYR A 272 12.34 5.20 15.73
N GLY A 273 12.01 5.17 14.43
CA GLY A 273 12.37 4.10 13.50
C GLY A 273 11.18 3.20 13.11
N LEU A 274 11.42 2.19 12.27
CA LEU A 274 10.39 1.26 11.84
C LEU A 274 10.11 0.19 12.92
N THR A 275 8.84 0.02 13.28
CA THR A 275 8.37 -1.02 14.20
C THR A 275 7.68 -2.17 13.46
N ILE A 276 7.13 -1.90 12.28
CA ILE A 276 6.36 -2.86 11.47
C ILE A 276 6.84 -2.77 10.02
N LEU A 277 7.10 -3.92 9.41
CA LEU A 277 7.19 -4.03 7.96
C LEU A 277 5.83 -4.55 7.43
N PRO A 278 5.03 -3.73 6.74
CA PRO A 278 3.70 -4.14 6.32
C PRO A 278 3.74 -5.15 5.17
N ALA A 279 2.66 -5.92 5.01
CA ALA A 279 2.54 -7.01 4.04
C ALA A 279 2.77 -6.54 2.58
N GLU A 280 2.45 -5.29 2.28
CA GLU A 280 2.64 -4.63 1.00
C GLU A 280 4.07 -4.76 0.46
N ILE A 281 5.08 -4.92 1.33
CA ILE A 281 6.47 -5.17 0.90
C ILE A 281 6.58 -6.28 -0.14
N GLY A 282 5.76 -7.34 -0.02
CA GLY A 282 5.73 -8.47 -0.94
C GLY A 282 5.27 -8.12 -2.37
N LYS A 283 4.94 -6.87 -2.65
CA LYS A 283 4.62 -6.36 -4.00
C LYS A 283 5.85 -5.81 -4.73
N LEU A 284 6.96 -5.51 -4.06
CA LEU A 284 8.23 -5.09 -4.68
C LEU A 284 8.97 -6.28 -5.32
N ARG A 285 8.38 -6.89 -6.36
CA ARG A 285 8.84 -8.16 -6.94
C ARG A 285 10.20 -8.08 -7.64
N SER A 286 10.69 -6.88 -7.92
CA SER A 286 12.03 -6.65 -8.49
C SER A 286 13.11 -6.46 -7.43
N LEU A 287 12.77 -6.41 -6.14
CA LEU A 287 13.71 -6.08 -5.08
C LEU A 287 14.83 -7.14 -4.98
N GLU A 288 16.08 -6.68 -5.08
CA GLU A 288 17.29 -7.49 -4.95
C GLU A 288 18.01 -7.26 -3.62
N LYS A 289 17.90 -6.06 -3.06
CA LYS A 289 18.56 -5.69 -1.80
C LYS A 289 17.59 -4.97 -0.87
N LEU A 290 17.43 -5.51 0.33
CA LEU A 290 16.60 -4.94 1.39
C LEU A 290 17.45 -4.75 2.64
N ASN A 291 17.66 -3.50 3.03
CA ASN A 291 18.32 -3.15 4.28
C ASN A 291 17.30 -2.54 5.26
N LEU A 292 17.07 -3.24 6.36
CA LEU A 292 16.19 -2.86 7.46
C LEU A 292 16.97 -2.69 8.77
N SER A 293 18.30 -2.65 8.73
CA SER A 293 19.10 -2.62 9.95
C SER A 293 18.82 -1.38 10.83
N GLY A 294 19.11 -1.47 12.12
CA GLY A 294 18.98 -0.36 13.07
C GLY A 294 17.53 0.03 13.41
N ASN A 295 16.55 -0.80 13.07
CA ASN A 295 15.13 -0.54 13.33
C ASN A 295 14.62 -1.27 14.59
N LYS A 296 13.31 -1.17 14.84
CA LYS A 296 12.61 -1.77 15.98
C LYS A 296 11.63 -2.85 15.54
N ILE A 297 11.91 -3.50 14.41
CA ILE A 297 11.04 -4.53 13.84
C ILE A 297 11.12 -5.78 14.70
N THR A 298 9.97 -6.26 15.19
CA THR A 298 9.88 -7.47 16.02
C THR A 298 9.53 -8.72 15.22
N GLU A 299 8.91 -8.56 14.06
CA GLU A 299 8.51 -9.64 13.16
C GLU A 299 8.55 -9.21 11.68
N LEU A 300 8.79 -10.16 10.78
CA LEU A 300 8.65 -9.95 9.34
C LEU A 300 7.33 -10.54 8.85
N PRO A 301 6.62 -9.88 7.91
CA PRO A 301 5.39 -10.41 7.34
C PRO A 301 5.68 -11.64 6.47
N THR A 302 4.73 -12.57 6.37
CA THR A 302 4.84 -13.77 5.50
C THR A 302 5.11 -13.41 4.04
N GLU A 303 4.64 -12.22 3.62
CA GLU A 303 4.85 -11.60 2.33
C GLU A 303 6.32 -11.41 1.94
N ILE A 304 7.26 -11.45 2.90
CA ILE A 304 8.69 -11.39 2.58
C ILE A 304 9.08 -12.49 1.58
N GLY A 305 8.49 -13.69 1.67
CA GLY A 305 8.75 -14.80 0.74
C GLY A 305 8.29 -14.55 -0.70
N LYS A 306 7.59 -13.43 -0.97
CA LYS A 306 7.20 -13.01 -2.33
C LYS A 306 8.32 -12.29 -3.08
N LEU A 307 9.40 -11.89 -2.40
CA LEU A 307 10.56 -11.17 -2.93
C LEU A 307 11.56 -12.11 -3.60
N LEU A 308 11.13 -12.83 -4.63
CA LEU A 308 11.88 -13.95 -5.20
C LEU A 308 13.22 -13.56 -5.85
N LYS A 309 13.47 -12.27 -6.12
CA LYS A 309 14.75 -11.76 -6.63
C LYS A 309 15.72 -11.31 -5.53
N LEU A 310 15.32 -11.37 -4.26
CA LEU A 310 16.13 -10.86 -3.15
C LEU A 310 17.43 -11.66 -3.02
N LYS A 311 18.55 -10.95 -3.03
CA LYS A 311 19.92 -11.46 -2.89
C LYS A 311 20.56 -11.05 -1.58
N HIS A 312 20.20 -9.87 -1.06
CA HIS A 312 20.73 -9.33 0.18
C HIS A 312 19.59 -8.89 1.10
N LEU A 313 19.57 -9.47 2.30
CA LEU A 313 18.67 -9.09 3.39
C LEU A 313 19.49 -8.73 4.63
N ASP A 314 19.46 -7.46 5.01
CA ASP A 314 20.10 -6.94 6.21
C ASP A 314 19.05 -6.61 7.28
N LEU A 315 19.08 -7.34 8.39
CA LEU A 315 18.15 -7.24 9.51
C LEU A 315 18.87 -6.89 10.82
N LYS A 316 20.14 -6.51 10.78
CA LYS A 316 20.96 -6.27 11.99
C LYS A 316 20.28 -5.28 12.93
N TYR A 317 20.49 -5.45 14.23
CA TYR A 317 19.98 -4.54 15.26
C TYR A 317 18.45 -4.37 15.23
N ASN A 318 17.70 -5.43 14.93
CA ASN A 318 16.24 -5.46 15.10
C ASN A 318 15.84 -6.51 16.13
N PRO A 319 14.90 -6.26 17.06
CA PRO A 319 14.51 -7.21 18.10
C PRO A 319 13.63 -8.38 17.59
N LEU A 320 14.09 -9.12 16.58
CA LEU A 320 13.42 -10.27 15.98
C LEU A 320 13.55 -11.54 16.85
N SER A 321 12.42 -12.02 17.37
CA SER A 321 12.42 -13.30 18.11
C SER A 321 12.46 -14.53 17.18
N GLU A 322 11.98 -14.39 15.95
CA GLU A 322 11.93 -15.46 14.95
C GLU A 322 11.89 -14.91 13.52
N LEU A 323 12.08 -15.80 12.54
CA LEU A 323 11.89 -15.52 11.11
C LEU A 323 10.68 -16.31 10.59
N PRO A 324 9.86 -15.73 9.70
CA PRO A 324 8.69 -16.42 9.13
C PRO A 324 9.13 -17.61 8.28
N THR A 325 8.27 -18.63 8.18
CA THR A 325 8.54 -19.84 7.37
C THR A 325 8.84 -19.54 5.91
N GLU A 326 8.23 -18.49 5.39
CA GLU A 326 8.29 -18.02 4.01
C GLU A 326 9.65 -17.45 3.64
N ILE A 327 10.53 -17.15 4.60
CA ILE A 327 11.91 -16.75 4.29
C ILE A 327 12.63 -17.83 3.47
N SER A 328 12.26 -19.09 3.66
CA SER A 328 12.78 -20.23 2.90
C SER A 328 12.50 -20.18 1.39
N LEU A 329 11.54 -19.35 0.97
CA LEU A 329 11.19 -19.16 -0.45
C LEU A 329 12.17 -18.24 -1.19
N LEU A 330 13.06 -17.55 -0.47
CA LEU A 330 14.05 -16.62 -1.02
C LEU A 330 15.24 -17.36 -1.64
N ALA A 331 14.98 -18.22 -2.62
CA ALA A 331 15.97 -19.13 -3.19
C ALA A 331 17.21 -18.44 -3.80
N ASN A 332 17.14 -17.14 -4.09
CA ASN A 332 18.27 -16.34 -4.62
C ASN A 332 19.04 -15.59 -3.52
N LEU A 333 18.71 -15.77 -2.24
CA LEU A 333 19.36 -15.06 -1.16
C LEU A 333 20.81 -15.53 -0.99
N GLN A 334 21.74 -14.59 -1.06
CA GLN A 334 23.19 -14.79 -0.95
C GLN A 334 23.74 -14.25 0.37
N ILE A 335 23.19 -13.13 0.85
CA ILE A 335 23.65 -12.44 2.06
C ILE A 335 22.48 -12.29 3.02
N LEU A 336 22.65 -12.83 4.23
CA LEU A 336 21.72 -12.67 5.33
C LEU A 336 22.45 -12.21 6.59
N TYR A 337 22.12 -11.01 7.05
CA TYR A 337 22.66 -10.46 8.30
C TYR A 337 21.60 -10.39 9.38
N LEU A 338 21.86 -11.07 10.49
CA LEU A 338 21.00 -11.17 11.68
C LEU A 338 21.79 -10.80 12.94
N PHE A 339 22.78 -9.90 12.82
CA PHE A 339 23.54 -9.41 13.98
C PHE A 339 22.63 -8.78 15.03
N GLU A 340 22.79 -9.13 16.30
CA GLU A 340 22.06 -8.51 17.43
C GLU A 340 20.54 -8.52 17.22
N THR A 341 19.99 -9.64 16.71
CA THR A 341 18.54 -9.74 16.45
C THR A 341 17.71 -10.28 17.61
N LYS A 342 18.33 -10.73 18.71
CA LYS A 342 17.68 -11.41 19.86
C LYS A 342 17.16 -12.82 19.59
N LEU A 343 17.61 -13.48 18.52
CA LEU A 343 17.28 -14.88 18.26
C LEU A 343 17.78 -15.77 19.40
N ILE A 344 16.90 -16.64 19.91
CA ILE A 344 17.25 -17.60 20.99
C ILE A 344 17.61 -18.97 20.38
N GLU A 345 16.95 -19.35 19.31
CA GLU A 345 17.23 -20.58 18.57
C GLU A 345 17.73 -20.27 17.15
N PHE A 346 18.47 -21.22 16.58
CA PHE A 346 18.86 -21.13 15.18
C PHE A 346 17.61 -21.17 14.26
N PRO A 347 17.47 -20.23 13.31
CA PRO A 347 16.30 -20.18 12.43
C PRO A 347 16.38 -21.27 11.34
N LYS A 348 15.85 -22.46 11.61
CA LYS A 348 15.95 -23.65 10.72
C LYS A 348 15.44 -23.43 9.29
N GLN A 349 14.56 -22.46 9.09
CA GLN A 349 14.02 -22.05 7.81
C GLN A 349 15.13 -21.65 6.82
N ILE A 350 16.23 -21.05 7.29
CA ILE A 350 17.32 -20.57 6.44
C ILE A 350 18.17 -21.71 5.87
N LEU A 351 18.02 -22.94 6.38
CA LEU A 351 18.73 -24.12 5.89
C LEU A 351 18.33 -24.52 4.47
N GLN A 352 17.21 -24.00 3.97
CA GLN A 352 16.75 -24.20 2.59
C GLN A 352 17.42 -23.20 1.61
N LEU A 353 18.09 -22.17 2.12
CA LEU A 353 18.70 -21.10 1.33
C LEU A 353 20.10 -21.50 0.86
N THR A 354 20.15 -22.51 0.00
CA THR A 354 21.41 -23.14 -0.46
C THR A 354 22.34 -22.21 -1.26
N ASN A 355 21.86 -21.05 -1.71
CA ASN A 355 22.69 -20.02 -2.36
C ASN A 355 23.32 -19.01 -1.38
N LEU A 356 23.16 -19.19 -0.07
CA LEU A 356 23.80 -18.33 0.92
C LEU A 356 25.33 -18.43 0.82
N GLU A 357 25.95 -17.27 0.63
CA GLU A 357 27.40 -17.04 0.61
C GLU A 357 27.85 -16.43 1.95
N LYS A 358 27.00 -15.59 2.57
CA LYS A 358 27.33 -14.89 3.83
C LYS A 358 26.19 -14.98 4.83
N LEU A 359 26.51 -15.45 6.03
CA LEU A 359 25.60 -15.53 7.15
C LEU A 359 26.23 -14.92 8.41
N ASP A 360 25.57 -13.92 8.98
CA ASP A 360 25.93 -13.36 10.28
C ASP A 360 24.81 -13.60 11.29
N LEU A 361 25.12 -14.33 12.35
CA LEU A 361 24.24 -14.60 13.49
C LEU A 361 24.83 -14.04 14.80
N SER A 362 25.87 -13.20 14.73
CA SER A 362 26.60 -12.76 15.92
C SER A 362 25.73 -11.92 16.86
N GLY A 363 26.03 -11.93 18.16
CA GLY A 363 25.27 -11.17 19.18
C GLY A 363 23.86 -11.72 19.48
N ASN A 364 23.52 -12.92 19.00
CA ASN A 364 22.26 -13.59 19.38
C ASN A 364 22.45 -14.51 20.61
N GLN A 365 21.38 -15.18 21.04
CA GLN A 365 21.37 -16.09 22.20
C GLN A 365 21.38 -17.57 21.77
N ILE A 366 21.96 -17.88 20.60
CA ILE A 366 21.95 -19.20 19.96
C ILE A 366 23.00 -20.13 20.57
N THR A 367 22.55 -21.13 21.34
CA THR A 367 23.45 -22.04 22.05
C THR A 367 23.94 -23.25 21.25
N SER A 368 23.36 -23.52 20.07
CA SER A 368 23.76 -24.64 19.20
C SER A 368 23.34 -24.42 17.75
N LEU A 369 24.02 -25.10 16.82
CA LEU A 369 23.69 -25.13 15.39
C LEU A 369 23.11 -26.50 15.00
N PRO A 370 22.15 -26.56 14.08
CA PRO A 370 21.62 -27.82 13.57
C PRO A 370 22.61 -28.50 12.62
N ILE A 371 22.57 -29.84 12.52
CA ILE A 371 23.47 -30.61 11.64
C ILE A 371 23.32 -30.23 10.17
N GLU A 372 22.13 -29.82 9.79
CA GLU A 372 21.78 -29.37 8.45
C GLU A 372 22.48 -28.06 8.04
N ILE A 373 23.13 -27.32 8.96
CA ILE A 373 23.91 -26.14 8.56
C ILE A 373 25.03 -26.51 7.56
N GLY A 374 25.56 -27.73 7.66
CA GLY A 374 26.54 -28.26 6.71
C GLY A 374 26.01 -28.43 5.28
N LEU A 375 24.70 -28.25 5.03
CA LEU A 375 24.11 -28.24 3.69
C LEU A 375 24.27 -26.90 2.97
N LEU A 376 24.64 -25.83 3.66
CA LEU A 376 24.86 -24.51 3.07
C LEU A 376 26.24 -24.40 2.43
N THR A 377 26.54 -25.31 1.50
CA THR A 377 27.90 -25.53 0.97
C THR A 377 28.48 -24.34 0.18
N ASN A 378 27.66 -23.35 -0.17
CA ASN A 378 28.11 -22.11 -0.82
C ASN A 378 28.57 -21.04 0.18
N LEU A 379 28.49 -21.29 1.50
CA LEU A 379 28.94 -20.32 2.50
C LEU A 379 30.45 -20.08 2.41
N GLU A 380 30.81 -18.82 2.20
CA GLU A 380 32.16 -18.29 2.20
C GLU A 380 32.44 -17.54 3.52
N THR A 381 31.42 -16.92 4.12
CA THR A 381 31.54 -16.18 5.38
C THR A 381 30.50 -16.64 6.39
N LEU A 382 30.97 -17.07 7.56
CA LEU A 382 30.12 -17.44 8.70
C LEU A 382 30.57 -16.71 9.97
N LEU A 383 29.71 -15.82 10.47
CA LEU A 383 29.96 -15.03 11.67
C LEU A 383 29.03 -15.49 12.79
N LEU A 384 29.64 -15.99 13.87
CA LEU A 384 28.97 -16.58 15.04
C LEU A 384 29.55 -16.00 16.35
N SER A 385 29.96 -14.74 16.33
CA SER A 385 30.58 -14.10 17.49
C SER A 385 29.56 -13.89 18.61
N ASN A 386 29.95 -14.13 19.87
CA ASN A 386 29.12 -13.90 21.06
C ASN A 386 27.72 -14.56 21.01
N ILE A 387 27.59 -15.77 20.45
CA ILE A 387 26.28 -16.46 20.42
C ILE A 387 26.06 -17.44 21.58
N HIS A 388 27.04 -17.62 22.46
CA HIS A 388 27.02 -18.52 23.62
C HIS A 388 27.26 -20.02 23.29
N LEU A 389 28.02 -20.32 22.24
CA LEU A 389 28.47 -21.70 21.97
C LEU A 389 29.40 -22.19 23.08
N VAL A 390 29.12 -23.38 23.63
CA VAL A 390 29.96 -24.04 24.65
C VAL A 390 30.95 -25.05 24.02
N LYS A 391 30.69 -25.44 22.78
CA LYS A 391 31.55 -26.37 22.01
C LYS A 391 31.70 -25.85 20.60
N PHE A 392 32.81 -26.22 19.96
CA PHE A 392 32.97 -26.01 18.53
C PHE A 392 31.85 -26.76 17.78
N PRO A 393 31.15 -26.11 16.85
CA PRO A 393 30.08 -26.74 16.09
C PRO A 393 30.67 -27.59 14.95
N GLY A 394 30.90 -28.88 15.19
CA GLY A 394 31.51 -29.79 14.20
C GLY A 394 30.74 -29.90 12.89
N GLU A 395 29.46 -29.51 12.90
CA GLU A 395 28.58 -29.43 11.75
C GLU A 395 29.11 -28.49 10.65
N ILE A 396 29.81 -27.41 11.02
CA ILE A 396 30.33 -26.42 10.04
C ILE A 396 31.55 -26.93 9.26
N LEU A 397 32.13 -28.07 9.66
CA LEU A 397 33.32 -28.65 9.01
C LEU A 397 33.02 -29.25 7.63
N GLN A 398 31.74 -29.30 7.23
CA GLN A 398 31.31 -29.65 5.88
C GLN A 398 31.38 -28.45 4.91
N LEU A 399 31.54 -27.22 5.42
CA LEU A 399 31.51 -25.98 4.65
C LEU A 399 32.91 -25.66 4.09
N THR A 400 33.39 -26.49 3.18
CA THR A 400 34.79 -26.41 2.66
C THR A 400 35.09 -25.15 1.84
N ASN A 401 34.07 -24.40 1.46
CA ASN A 401 34.20 -23.10 0.78
C ASN A 401 34.33 -21.92 1.76
N LEU A 402 34.31 -22.15 3.08
CA LEU A 402 34.49 -21.09 4.06
C LEU A 402 35.86 -20.43 3.91
N GLU A 403 35.84 -19.12 3.66
CA GLU A 403 37.01 -18.24 3.64
C GLU A 403 37.14 -17.47 4.95
N LYS A 404 36.02 -17.14 5.59
CA LYS A 404 35.99 -16.39 6.85
C LYS A 404 35.11 -17.06 7.90
N LEU A 405 35.70 -17.37 9.05
CA LEU A 405 35.00 -17.91 10.21
C LEU A 405 35.29 -17.09 11.46
N ASN A 406 34.23 -16.53 12.07
CA ASN A 406 34.33 -15.84 13.34
C ASN A 406 33.55 -16.60 14.42
N LEU A 407 34.26 -17.07 15.45
CA LEU A 407 33.72 -17.74 16.63
C LEU A 407 34.07 -17.00 17.92
N SER A 408 34.48 -15.75 17.83
CA SER A 408 34.97 -14.96 18.98
C SER A 408 33.91 -14.82 20.08
N GLY A 409 34.37 -14.68 21.33
CA GLY A 409 33.47 -14.40 22.47
C GLY A 409 32.52 -15.55 22.85
N ASN A 410 32.79 -16.76 22.36
CA ASN A 410 32.09 -17.98 22.76
C ASN A 410 32.82 -18.69 23.93
N GLN A 411 32.31 -19.82 24.38
CA GLN A 411 32.85 -20.63 25.49
C GLN A 411 33.51 -21.94 24.98
N ILE A 412 34.16 -21.87 23.81
CA ILE A 412 34.77 -23.00 23.11
C ILE A 412 36.15 -23.33 23.69
N THR A 413 36.25 -24.45 24.41
CA THR A 413 37.50 -24.85 25.08
C THR A 413 38.45 -25.71 24.23
N SER A 414 38.00 -26.20 23.07
CA SER A 414 38.80 -27.02 22.16
C SER A 414 38.32 -26.90 20.72
N ILE A 415 39.26 -26.97 19.78
CA ILE A 415 39.00 -27.06 18.33
C ILE A 415 39.19 -28.51 17.89
N PRO A 416 38.29 -29.09 17.07
CA PRO A 416 38.42 -30.47 16.61
C PRO A 416 39.51 -30.60 15.54
N THR A 417 40.09 -31.80 15.43
CA THR A 417 41.14 -32.12 14.45
C THR A 417 40.71 -31.86 13.01
N GLU A 418 39.43 -32.09 12.73
CA GLU A 418 38.82 -31.97 11.42
C GLU A 418 38.69 -30.52 10.92
N ILE A 419 39.10 -29.52 11.71
CA ILE A 419 39.22 -28.12 11.25
C ILE A 419 40.09 -27.99 10.00
N GLU A 420 41.08 -28.88 9.83
CA GLU A 420 41.95 -28.98 8.66
C GLU A 420 41.19 -29.11 7.33
N LYS A 421 39.91 -29.53 7.35
CA LYS A 421 39.06 -29.65 6.16
C LYS A 421 38.65 -28.30 5.59
N LEU A 422 38.69 -27.23 6.37
CA LEU A 422 38.32 -25.88 5.94
C LEU A 422 39.48 -25.21 5.18
N ILE A 423 39.97 -25.89 4.15
CA ILE A 423 41.18 -25.54 3.39
C ILE A 423 41.13 -24.17 2.71
N SER A 424 39.93 -23.61 2.53
CA SER A 424 39.71 -22.30 1.92
C SER A 424 39.82 -21.15 2.93
N LEU A 425 39.98 -21.43 4.23
CA LEU A 425 40.01 -20.39 5.26
C LEU A 425 41.19 -19.44 5.06
N VAL A 426 40.85 -18.16 5.02
CA VAL A 426 41.74 -17.00 4.94
C VAL A 426 41.73 -16.25 6.28
N GLU A 427 40.57 -16.14 6.92
CA GLU A 427 40.40 -15.44 8.20
C GLU A 427 39.73 -16.35 9.24
N LEU A 428 40.40 -16.53 10.38
CA LEU A 428 39.90 -17.27 11.52
C LEU A 428 40.03 -16.46 12.81
N ASP A 429 38.88 -16.14 13.41
CA ASP A 429 38.80 -15.45 14.70
C ASP A 429 38.27 -16.40 15.78
N LEU A 430 39.16 -16.73 16.71
CA LEU A 430 38.92 -17.54 17.91
C LEU A 430 39.21 -16.73 19.18
N SER A 431 39.19 -15.39 19.10
CA SER A 431 39.46 -14.55 20.25
C SER A 431 38.42 -14.76 21.37
N LYS A 432 38.87 -14.71 22.62
CA LYS A 432 38.00 -14.83 23.81
C LYS A 432 37.14 -16.10 23.81
N THR A 433 37.66 -17.23 23.31
CA THR A 433 36.94 -18.51 23.26
C THR A 433 37.19 -19.42 24.47
N HIS A 434 38.14 -19.08 25.35
CA HIS A 434 38.58 -19.86 26.53
C HIS A 434 39.52 -21.04 26.18
N LEU A 435 40.28 -20.93 25.09
CA LEU A 435 41.31 -21.91 24.74
C LEU A 435 42.46 -21.87 25.75
N VAL A 436 42.86 -23.03 26.28
CA VAL A 436 44.01 -23.18 27.22
C VAL A 436 45.26 -23.70 26.50
N LYS A 437 45.08 -24.31 25.34
CA LYS A 437 46.17 -24.83 24.50
C LYS A 437 45.99 -24.34 23.08
N PHE A 438 47.11 -24.13 22.40
CA PHE A 438 47.10 -23.81 20.98
C PHE A 438 46.50 -25.01 20.20
N PRO A 439 45.50 -24.78 19.33
CA PRO A 439 44.94 -25.81 18.47
C PRO A 439 45.87 -26.08 17.27
N GLY A 440 46.76 -27.07 17.40
CA GLY A 440 47.82 -27.36 16.43
C GLY A 440 47.30 -27.71 15.02
N GLU A 441 46.07 -28.18 14.92
CA GLU A 441 45.45 -28.57 13.64
C GLU A 441 45.12 -27.37 12.75
N ILE A 442 45.04 -26.15 13.31
CA ILE A 442 44.90 -24.90 12.54
C ILE A 442 46.14 -24.65 11.66
N LEU A 443 47.29 -25.21 12.00
CA LEU A 443 48.53 -25.05 11.24
C LEU A 443 48.49 -25.73 9.87
N GLN A 444 47.52 -26.62 9.62
CA GLN A 444 47.28 -27.20 8.31
C GLN A 444 46.56 -26.24 7.34
N LEU A 445 46.00 -25.13 7.85
CA LEU A 445 45.27 -24.13 7.08
C LEU A 445 46.24 -23.12 6.44
N THR A 446 47.04 -23.59 5.48
CA THR A 446 48.13 -22.83 4.86
C THR A 446 47.70 -21.57 4.07
N ASN A 447 46.41 -21.42 3.77
CA ASN A 447 45.83 -20.22 3.17
C ASN A 447 45.47 -19.12 4.18
N LEU A 448 45.64 -19.36 5.49
CA LEU A 448 45.34 -18.35 6.51
C LEU A 448 46.22 -17.12 6.35
N GLU A 449 45.55 -15.98 6.19
CA GLU A 449 46.17 -14.65 6.21
C GLU A 449 45.94 -13.96 7.55
N LYS A 450 44.84 -14.27 8.25
CA LYS A 450 44.49 -13.63 9.52
C LYS A 450 44.10 -14.68 10.56
N LEU A 451 44.82 -14.68 11.68
CA LEU A 451 44.54 -15.54 12.82
C LEU A 451 44.46 -14.71 14.10
N ASN A 452 43.27 -14.66 14.70
CA ASN A 452 43.07 -14.02 16.00
C ASN A 452 42.82 -15.06 17.09
N LEU A 453 43.71 -15.09 18.08
CA LEU A 453 43.64 -15.94 19.26
C LEU A 453 43.66 -15.12 20.56
N SER A 454 43.47 -13.80 20.48
CA SER A 454 43.56 -12.90 21.62
C SER A 454 42.55 -13.21 22.74
N GLY A 455 42.88 -12.85 23.98
CA GLY A 455 41.99 -13.04 25.13
C GLY A 455 41.72 -14.51 25.48
N ASN A 456 42.59 -15.42 25.08
CA ASN A 456 42.58 -16.83 25.50
C ASN A 456 43.55 -17.07 26.66
N GLN A 457 43.81 -18.33 27.03
CA GLN A 457 44.69 -18.74 28.13
C GLN A 457 45.83 -19.63 27.62
N LEU A 458 46.39 -19.28 26.46
CA LEU A 458 47.47 -20.02 25.79
C LEU A 458 48.82 -19.79 26.49
N THR A 459 49.42 -20.86 27.01
CA THR A 459 50.73 -20.75 27.69
C THR A 459 51.93 -20.88 26.76
N SER A 460 51.72 -21.39 25.53
CA SER A 460 52.75 -21.57 24.51
C SER A 460 52.16 -21.58 23.10
N ILE A 461 52.99 -21.27 22.12
CA ILE A 461 52.71 -21.39 20.68
C ILE A 461 53.69 -22.43 20.11
N PRO A 462 53.22 -23.41 19.30
CA PRO A 462 54.08 -24.42 18.68
C PRO A 462 55.02 -23.80 17.64
N THR A 463 56.18 -24.42 17.43
CA THR A 463 57.19 -23.99 16.44
C THR A 463 56.66 -24.03 15.00
N GLU A 464 55.73 -24.94 14.74
CA GLU A 464 55.04 -25.15 13.48
C GLU A 464 54.18 -23.94 13.05
N ILE A 465 53.98 -22.94 13.93
CA ILE A 465 53.38 -21.65 13.53
C ILE A 465 54.13 -21.00 12.36
N GLY A 466 55.45 -21.23 12.25
CA GLY A 466 56.27 -20.72 11.14
C GLY A 466 55.91 -21.30 9.77
N GLU A 467 55.08 -22.35 9.70
CA GLU A 467 54.60 -22.94 8.44
C GLU A 467 53.48 -22.12 7.78
N LEU A 468 52.77 -21.29 8.55
CA LEU A 468 51.67 -20.44 8.04
C LEU A 468 52.20 -19.18 7.32
N THR A 469 53.04 -19.37 6.31
CA THR A 469 53.76 -18.30 5.60
C THR A 469 52.88 -17.26 4.88
N SER A 470 51.59 -17.55 4.71
CA SER A 470 50.57 -16.63 4.19
C SER A 470 50.07 -15.63 5.23
N LEU A 471 50.36 -15.82 6.52
CA LEU A 471 49.87 -14.93 7.58
C LEU A 471 50.36 -13.49 7.39
N VAL A 472 49.39 -12.59 7.34
CA VAL A 472 49.53 -11.13 7.32
C VAL A 472 49.28 -10.56 8.72
N GLU A 473 48.36 -11.14 9.47
CA GLU A 473 47.95 -10.68 10.80
C GLU A 473 47.89 -11.84 11.78
N LEU A 474 48.67 -11.75 12.86
CA LEU A 474 48.65 -12.70 13.98
C LEU A 474 48.42 -11.94 15.30
N ASP A 475 47.26 -12.19 15.90
CA ASP A 475 46.88 -11.59 17.17
C ASP A 475 46.92 -12.62 18.31
N LEU A 476 47.87 -12.42 19.22
CA LEU A 476 48.12 -13.22 20.43
C LEU A 476 48.01 -12.36 21.71
N GLN A 477 47.39 -11.18 21.62
CA GLN A 477 47.24 -10.28 22.75
C GLN A 477 46.49 -10.96 23.90
N ASN A 478 46.91 -10.73 25.15
CA ASN A 478 46.20 -11.22 26.33
C ASN A 478 45.98 -12.75 26.28
N THR A 479 47.05 -13.52 26.06
CA THR A 479 46.97 -14.99 26.00
C THR A 479 47.71 -15.70 27.13
N THR A 480 48.42 -15.01 28.01
CA THR A 480 49.27 -15.56 29.11
C THR A 480 50.57 -16.23 28.66
N LEU A 481 51.05 -15.92 27.46
CA LEU A 481 52.30 -16.46 26.92
C LEU A 481 53.50 -16.01 27.75
N THR A 482 54.39 -16.97 28.07
CA THR A 482 55.68 -16.70 28.76
C THR A 482 56.86 -16.61 27.80
N SER A 483 56.71 -17.18 26.61
CA SER A 483 57.65 -17.12 25.49
C SER A 483 56.89 -17.31 24.18
N ILE A 484 57.54 -16.97 23.06
CA ILE A 484 57.09 -17.27 21.71
C ILE A 484 58.22 -17.95 20.93
N PRO A 485 57.92 -18.86 19.97
CA PRO A 485 58.93 -19.55 19.20
C PRO A 485 59.64 -18.60 18.21
N SER A 486 60.93 -18.86 17.95
CA SER A 486 61.72 -18.10 16.98
C SER A 486 61.20 -18.21 15.54
N GLU A 487 60.46 -19.29 15.29
CA GLU A 487 59.86 -19.68 14.02
C GLU A 487 58.78 -18.71 13.55
N ILE A 488 58.22 -17.87 14.44
CA ILE A 488 57.39 -16.72 14.00
C ILE A 488 58.19 -15.81 13.04
N GLY A 489 59.52 -15.74 13.17
CA GLY A 489 60.40 -15.03 12.24
C GLY A 489 60.40 -15.55 10.79
N LEU A 490 59.85 -16.75 10.55
CA LEU A 490 59.65 -17.34 9.22
C LEU A 490 58.42 -16.80 8.49
N LEU A 491 57.51 -16.10 9.20
CA LEU A 491 56.29 -15.51 8.64
C LEU A 491 56.61 -14.27 7.81
N THR A 492 57.13 -14.46 6.59
CA THR A 492 57.64 -13.37 5.76
C THR A 492 56.57 -12.41 5.24
N SER A 493 55.31 -12.81 5.26
CA SER A 493 54.16 -11.99 4.84
C SER A 493 53.55 -11.19 5.99
N LEU A 494 54.04 -11.38 7.21
CA LEU A 494 53.42 -10.81 8.41
C LEU A 494 53.57 -9.29 8.44
N GLU A 495 52.45 -8.58 8.47
CA GLU A 495 52.41 -7.12 8.59
C GLU A 495 52.13 -6.68 10.02
N PHE A 496 51.30 -7.43 10.75
CA PHE A 496 50.87 -7.08 12.10
C PHE A 496 51.02 -8.28 13.05
N LEU A 497 51.73 -8.05 14.15
CA LEU A 497 51.90 -9.02 15.24
C LEU A 497 51.55 -8.35 16.57
N PHE A 498 50.50 -8.84 17.22
CA PHE A 498 50.04 -8.34 18.52
C PHE A 498 50.42 -9.31 19.64
N LEU A 499 51.24 -8.82 20.58
CA LEU A 499 51.80 -9.60 21.70
C LEU A 499 51.58 -8.92 23.05
N GLU A 500 50.87 -7.78 23.08
CA GLU A 500 50.59 -7.02 24.30
C GLU A 500 49.83 -7.85 25.35
N ASP A 501 49.89 -7.42 26.61
CA ASP A 501 49.19 -8.06 27.73
C ASP A 501 49.55 -9.55 27.93
N ASN A 502 50.81 -9.92 27.70
CA ASN A 502 51.30 -11.27 27.94
C ASN A 502 52.27 -11.31 29.15
N GLN A 503 52.94 -12.44 29.36
CA GLN A 503 53.97 -12.64 30.39
C GLN A 503 55.35 -12.83 29.75
N LEU A 504 55.55 -12.26 28.55
CA LEU A 504 56.81 -12.33 27.83
C LEU A 504 57.88 -11.56 28.59
N THR A 505 59.10 -12.10 28.63
CA THR A 505 60.26 -11.39 29.17
C THR A 505 61.15 -10.84 28.07
N SER A 506 61.11 -11.47 26.89
CA SER A 506 61.82 -11.05 25.69
C SER A 506 61.15 -11.60 24.44
N ILE A 507 61.57 -11.10 23.27
CA ILE A 507 61.14 -11.54 21.95
C ILE A 507 62.36 -12.13 21.22
N PRO A 508 62.29 -13.34 20.63
CA PRO A 508 63.42 -13.92 19.92
C PRO A 508 63.96 -13.01 18.82
N ALA A 509 65.28 -13.03 18.60
CA ALA A 509 65.94 -12.15 17.63
C ALA A 509 65.34 -12.27 16.21
N GLN A 510 65.02 -13.49 15.79
CA GLN A 510 64.42 -13.81 14.48
C GLN A 510 63.03 -13.17 14.31
N VAL A 511 62.26 -13.07 15.40
CA VAL A 511 60.96 -12.39 15.40
C VAL A 511 61.15 -10.88 15.33
N CYS A 512 62.13 -10.34 16.05
CA CYS A 512 62.46 -8.92 15.98
C CYS A 512 62.96 -8.47 14.60
N ASP A 513 63.64 -9.34 13.87
CA ASP A 513 64.10 -9.07 12.50
C ASP A 513 62.94 -8.82 11.52
N LEU A 514 61.72 -9.26 11.84
CA LEU A 514 60.53 -8.92 11.06
C LEU A 514 60.26 -7.41 11.01
N LYS A 515 60.65 -6.65 12.05
CA LYS A 515 60.57 -5.17 12.02
C LYS A 515 61.36 -4.58 10.86
N ASN A 516 62.49 -5.19 10.49
CA ASN A 516 63.30 -4.75 9.35
C ASN A 516 62.62 -5.05 8.00
N LYS A 517 61.64 -5.96 7.98
CA LYS A 517 60.83 -6.31 6.81
C LYS A 517 59.51 -5.52 6.73
N GLY A 518 59.26 -4.61 7.67
CA GLY A 518 58.07 -3.76 7.70
C GLY A 518 56.97 -4.23 8.65
N THR A 519 57.14 -5.36 9.34
CA THR A 519 56.17 -5.86 10.33
C THR A 519 56.08 -4.93 11.53
N ILE A 520 54.87 -4.55 11.89
CA ILE A 520 54.57 -3.81 13.11
C ILE A 520 54.31 -4.81 14.22
N ILE A 521 55.20 -4.81 15.22
CA ILE A 521 55.08 -5.65 16.42
C ILE A 521 54.62 -4.78 17.58
N TYR A 522 53.42 -5.06 18.09
CA TYR A 522 52.86 -4.47 19.30
C TYR A 522 53.21 -5.37 20.48
N ASN A 523 53.96 -4.85 21.45
CA ASN A 523 54.40 -5.60 22.63
C ASN A 523 54.53 -4.69 23.86
N ASP A 524 54.45 -5.27 25.05
CA ASP A 524 54.56 -4.53 26.30
C ASP A 524 55.91 -3.80 26.41
N LYS A 525 55.90 -2.60 27.02
CA LYS A 525 57.03 -1.66 26.99
C LYS A 525 58.34 -2.20 27.58
N ASP A 526 58.24 -3.14 28.50
CA ASP A 526 59.36 -3.78 29.22
C ASP A 526 59.89 -5.04 28.52
N VAL A 527 59.22 -5.50 27.45
CA VAL A 527 59.65 -6.64 26.65
C VAL A 527 60.60 -6.18 25.54
N THR A 528 61.81 -6.76 25.53
CA THR A 528 62.88 -6.38 24.58
C THR A 528 63.31 -7.55 23.70
N CYS A 529 63.96 -7.23 22.57
CA CYS A 529 64.51 -8.25 21.68
C CYS A 529 65.69 -8.98 22.35
N GLU A 530 65.71 -10.30 22.23
CA GLU A 530 66.90 -11.09 22.52
C GLU A 530 68.04 -10.66 21.57
N THR A 531 69.26 -10.61 22.09
CA THR A 531 70.45 -10.43 21.25
C THR A 531 70.72 -11.72 20.52
N ALA A 532 70.94 -11.66 19.20
CA ALA A 532 71.37 -12.82 18.43
C ALA A 532 72.58 -13.47 19.11
N VAL A 533 72.47 -14.75 19.45
CA VAL A 533 73.61 -15.54 19.92
C VAL A 533 74.40 -15.88 18.67
N ASP A 534 75.60 -15.31 18.54
CA ASP A 534 76.58 -15.74 17.54
C ASP A 534 77.00 -17.18 17.89
N ASP A 535 76.37 -18.17 17.24
CA ASP A 535 76.78 -19.59 17.30
C ASP A 535 77.98 -19.90 16.38
#